data_AF-A0A645E6Z0-F1
#
_entry.id   AF-A0A645E6Z0-F1
#
_cell.length_a   1.000
_cell.length_b   1.000
_cell.length_c   1.000
_cell.angle_alpha   90.00
_cell.angle_beta   90.00
_cell.angle_gamma   90.00
#
_symmetry.space_group_name_H-M   'P 1'
#
loop_
_entity.id
_entity.type
_entity.pdbx_description
1 polymer ?
#
loop_
_entity_poly.entity_id
_entity_poly.type
_entity_poly.pdbx_seq_one_letter_code
_entity_poly.pdbx_strand_id
1 'polypeptide(L)' 'MSLSRIGTIVSTWALPVFITKYGISNVMLMGAGISLIGLLVSIAFAPETRGLTLAQTSQMTIRSKPVTRAGY' A
#
# COMPACT_ATOMS: atom_id res chain seq x y z
N MET A 1 -14.07 -6.32 -9.73
CA MET A 1 -13.43 -7.38 -8.90
C MET A 1 -12.51 -8.34 -9.68
N SER A 2 -12.10 -8.08 -10.93
CA SER A 2 -11.25 -9.03 -11.68
C SER A 2 -9.75 -8.74 -11.59
N LEU A 3 -9.31 -7.47 -11.58
CA LEU A 3 -7.89 -7.12 -11.63
C LEU A 3 -7.08 -7.68 -10.44
N SER A 4 -7.67 -7.65 -9.24
CA SER A 4 -7.02 -8.12 -8.02
C SER A 4 -6.70 -9.62 -8.05
N ARG A 5 -7.42 -10.42 -8.85
CA ARG A 5 -7.23 -11.88 -8.97
C ARG A 5 -6.18 -12.24 -10.01
N ILE A 6 -6.19 -11.55 -11.15
CA ILE A 6 -5.17 -11.74 -12.19
C ILE A 6 -3.79 -11.39 -11.62
N GLY A 7 -3.68 -10.25 -10.91
CA GLY A 7 -2.40 -9.82 -10.33
C GLY A 7 -1.83 -10.79 -9.30
N THR A 8 -2.68 -11.42 -8.47
CA THR A 8 -2.24 -12.42 -7.50
C THR A 8 -1.83 -13.73 -8.16
N ILE A 9 -2.58 -14.22 -9.15
CA ILE A 9 -2.21 -15.45 -9.87
C ILE A 9 -0.85 -15.27 -10.57
N VAL A 10 -0.66 -14.14 -11.26
CA VAL A 10 0.61 -13.87 -11.96
C VAL A 10 1.77 -13.78 -10.97
N SER A 11 1.61 -13.10 -9.83
CA SER A 11 2.70 -12.94 -8.85
C SER A 11 3.07 -14.24 -8.15
N THR A 12 2.10 -15.10 -7.81
CA THR A 12 2.36 -16.41 -7.19
C THR A 12 3.18 -17.34 -8.09
N TRP A 13 2.95 -17.32 -9.41
CA TRP A 13 3.72 -18.15 -10.34
C TRP A 13 5.03 -17.49 -10.78
N ALA A 14 5.06 -16.16 -10.91
CA ALA A 14 6.24 -15.45 -11.37
C ALA A 14 7.37 -15.45 -10.34
N LEU A 15 7.06 -15.27 -9.05
CA LEU A 15 8.05 -15.17 -7.98
C LEU A 15 8.99 -16.41 -7.89
N PRO A 16 8.48 -17.66 -7.85
CA PRO A 16 9.35 -18.84 -7.79
C PRO A 16 10.21 -19.01 -9.05
N VAL A 17 9.69 -18.64 -10.23
CA VAL A 17 10.46 -18.67 -11.49
C VAL A 17 11.59 -17.66 -11.48
N PHE A 18 11.35 -16.46 -10.94
CA PHE A 18 12.40 -15.44 -10.82
C PHE A 18 13.47 -15.84 -9.80
N ILE A 19 13.09 -16.44 -8.67
CA ILE A 19 14.05 -16.89 -7.65
C ILE A 19 14.93 -18.02 -8.19
N THR A 20 14.36 -18.98 -8.93
CA THR A 20 15.12 -20.10 -9.52
C THR A 20 16.06 -19.66 -10.63
N LYS A 21 15.71 -18.64 -11.42
CA LYS A 21 16.59 -18.11 -12.49
C LYS A 21 17.64 -17.09 -12.02
N TYR A 22 17.27 -16.18 -11.10
CA TYR A 22 18.08 -15.00 -10.76
C TYR A 22 18.58 -15.02 -9.31
N GLY A 23 18.17 -16.00 -8.50
CA GLY A 23 18.52 -16.10 -7.09
C GLY A 23 17.73 -15.13 -6.20
N ILE A 24 17.70 -15.42 -4.90
CA ILE A 24 16.89 -14.68 -3.91
C ILE A 24 17.35 -13.22 -3.81
N SER A 25 18.67 -12.97 -3.75
CA SER A 25 19.24 -11.63 -3.58
C SER A 25 18.79 -10.67 -4.68
N ASN A 26 18.86 -11.09 -5.94
CA ASN A 26 18.51 -10.23 -7.07
C ASN A 26 17.00 -9.97 -7.15
N VAL A 27 16.17 -10.98 -6.83
CA VAL A 27 14.71 -10.82 -6.78
C VAL A 27 14.30 -9.87 -5.65
N MET A 28 14.98 -9.90 -4.51
CA MET A 28 14.70 -8.98 -3.41
C MET A 28 15.03 -7.53 -3.79
N LEU A 29 16.15 -7.30 -4.48
CA LEU A 29 16.49 -5.98 -5.03
C LEU A 29 15.44 -5.51 -6.06
N MET A 30 14.94 -6.41 -6.91
CA MET A 30 13.84 -6.09 -7.84
C MET A 30 12.55 -5.72 -7.10
N GLY A 31 12.18 -6.47 -6.05
CA GLY A 31 11.02 -6.14 -5.21
C GLY A 31 11.17 -4.80 -4.50
N ALA A 32 12.37 -4.49 -4.00
CA ALA A 32 12.68 -3.18 -3.44
C ALA A 32 12.56 -2.07 -4.50
N GLY A 33 13.02 -2.31 -5.73
CA GLY A 33 12.86 -1.39 -6.86
C GLY A 33 11.40 -1.11 -7.19
N ILE A 34 10.55 -2.14 -7.25
CA ILE A 34 9.11 -1.99 -7.48
C ILE A 34 8.47 -1.15 -6.35
N SER A 35 8.86 -1.39 -5.10
CA SER A 35 8.36 -0.63 -3.95
C SER A 35 8.79 0.85 -4.01
N LEU A 36 10.02 1.12 -4.44
CA LEU A 36 10.53 2.48 -4.63
C LEU A 36 9.75 3.21 -5.73
N ILE A 37 9.42 2.53 -6.83
CA ILE A 37 8.58 3.10 -7.89
C ILE A 37 7.18 3.41 -7.34
N GLY A 38 6.57 2.50 -6.59
CA GLY A 38 5.28 2.72 -5.95
C GLY A 38 5.31 3.93 -5.00
N LEU A 39 6.39 4.10 -4.25
CA LEU A 39 6.63 5.26 -3.40
C LEU A 39 6.71 6.56 -4.22
N LEU A 40 7.49 6.57 -5.31
CA LEU A 40 7.62 7.75 -6.17
C LEU A 40 6.28 8.15 -6.79
N VAL A 41 5.51 7.17 -7.25
CA VAL A 41 4.15 7.40 -7.77
C VAL A 41 3.25 7.95 -6.67
N SER A 42 3.30 7.38 -5.47
CA SER A 42 2.54 7.86 -4.31
C SER A 42 2.89 9.31 -3.96
N ILE A 43 4.19 9.67 -3.95
CA ILE A 43 4.65 11.05 -3.71
C ILE A 43 4.20 12.00 -4.84
N ALA A 44 4.21 11.55 -6.09
CA ALA A 44 3.75 12.36 -7.22
C ALA A 44 2.23 12.60 -7.16
N PHE A 45 1.46 11.56 -6.82
CA PHE A 45 0.00 11.59 -6.67
C PHE A 45 -0.48 12.13 -5.32
N ALA A 46 0.42 12.47 -4.41
CA ALA A 46 0.13 13.22 -3.19
C ALA A 46 0.54 14.72 -3.31
N PRO A 47 -0.06 15.52 -4.21
CA PRO A 47 0.12 16.97 -4.22
C PRO A 47 -0.75 17.67 -3.15
N GLU A 48 -1.82 17.02 -2.70
CA GLU A 48 -2.82 17.59 -1.77
C GLU A 48 -2.32 17.66 -0.31
N THR A 49 -1.24 16.93 0.02
CA THR A 49 -0.59 16.93 1.34
C THR A 49 0.68 17.78 1.39
N ARG A 50 1.07 18.46 0.30
CA ARG A 50 2.30 19.28 0.16
C ARG A 50 2.28 20.62 0.91
N GLY A 51 1.82 20.64 2.16
CA GLY A 51 1.76 21.86 2.97
C GLY A 51 1.04 21.71 4.31
N LEU A 52 0.50 20.54 4.62
CA LEU A 52 -0.14 20.27 5.89
C LEU A 52 0.85 19.61 6.84
N THR A 53 0.91 20.11 8.07
CA THR A 53 1.71 19.47 9.13
C THR A 53 1.12 18.10 9.47
N LEU A 54 1.94 17.09 9.84
CA LEU A 54 1.46 15.75 10.22
C LEU A 54 0.32 15.82 11.26
N ALA A 55 0.40 16.78 12.17
CA ALA A 55 -0.60 17.04 13.20
C ALA A 55 -1.98 17.39 12.60
N GLN A 56 -2.03 18.25 11.59
CA GLN A 56 -3.28 18.63 10.92
C GLN A 56 -3.89 17.49 10.10
N THR A 57 -3.07 16.70 9.40
CA THR A 57 -3.57 15.52 8.66
C THR A 57 -4.02 14.38 9.58
N SER A 58 -3.40 14.24 10.76
CA SER A 58 -3.77 13.19 11.74
C SER A 58 -5.04 13.52 12.53
N GLN A 59 -5.50 14.78 12.52
CA GLN A 59 -6.75 15.21 13.15
C GLN A 59 -7.97 14.87 12.29
N MET A 60 -8.08 13.63 11.81
CA MET A 60 -9.39 13.09 11.46
C MET A 60 -10.03 12.60 12.76
N THR A 61 -10.82 13.47 13.40
CA THR A 61 -11.72 13.06 14.47
C THR A 61 -12.63 11.97 13.92
N ILE A 62 -12.32 10.71 14.23
CA ILE A 62 -13.24 9.60 14.07
C ILE A 62 -14.45 9.96 14.92
N ARG A 63 -15.50 10.48 14.29
CA ARG A 63 -16.76 10.80 14.94
C ARG A 63 -17.41 9.48 15.33
N SER A 64 -16.96 8.93 16.47
CA SER A 64 -17.66 7.86 17.16
C SER A 64 -19.06 8.40 17.45
N LYS A 65 -20.06 7.84 16.78
CA LYS A 65 -21.45 8.16 17.11
C LYS A 65 -21.64 7.82 18.59
N PRO A 66 -22.18 8.73 19.42
CA PRO A 66 -22.43 8.40 20.82
C PRO A 66 -23.35 7.18 20.84
N VAL A 67 -22.87 6.09 21.46
CA VAL A 67 -23.72 4.96 21.81
C VAL A 67 -24.67 5.48 22.87
N THR A 68 -25.87 5.89 22.43
CA THR A 68 -27.00 6.16 23.30
C THR A 68 -27.32 4.87 24.04
N ARG A 69 -26.77 4.71 25.25
CA ARG A 69 -27.32 3.77 26.23
C ARG A 69 -28.66 4.35 26.67
N ALA A 70 -29.70 4.02 25.93
CA ALA A 70 -31.06 4.11 26.42
C ALA A 70 -31.15 3.10 27.57
N GLY A 71 -31.13 3.62 28.80
CA GLY A 71 -31.45 2.82 29.97
C GLY A 71 -32.93 2.46 29.92
N TYR A 72 -33.22 1.18 30.02
CA TYR A 72 -34.35 0.57 30.71
C TYR A 72 -33.89 -0.80 31.20
#